data_AF-A0A376YH08-F1
#
_entry.id   AF-A0A376YH08-F1
#
_cell.length_a   1.000
_cell.length_b   1.000
_cell.length_c   1.000
_cell.angle_alpha   90.00
_cell.angle_beta   90.00
_cell.angle_gamma   90.00
#
_symmetry.space_group_name_H-M   'P 1'
#
loop_
_entity.id
_entity.type
_entity.pdbx_description
1 polymer ?
#
loop_
_entity_poly.entity_id
_entity_poly.type
_entity_poly.pdbx_seq_one_letter_code
_entity_poly.pdbx_strand_id
1 'polypeptide(L)'
;MMMSDVTPIYFRPTRNAYGILGGIPQSEFQHATIAKRVKETPNATWPVHAVITNSTYDGLLYNTDFIKKTLDVKSIHFDSAWVPYTNFSPIYEGKCGMSGGRVEGKVIYETQSTHKLLAAFSQASMIHVKGDVNEETFNEAYMMHTTTSPHYGIVASTETAAAMMKGNAGSV
;
A
#
# COMPACT_ATOMS: atom_id res chain seq x y z
N MET A 1 4.04 5.04 14.33
CA MET A 1 4.05 6.33 15.05
C MET A 1 4.27 6.16 16.56
N MET A 2 3.52 5.31 17.27
CA MET A 2 3.76 5.10 18.72
C MET A 2 4.91 4.12 19.02
N MET A 3 5.12 3.12 18.16
CA MET A 3 6.13 2.07 18.35
C MET A 3 7.47 2.35 17.66
N SER A 4 7.52 3.37 16.80
CA SER A 4 8.70 3.72 16.02
C SER A 4 8.93 5.21 16.17
N ASP A 5 10.13 5.60 16.56
CA ASP A 5 10.53 6.99 16.72
C ASP A 5 10.74 7.64 15.34
N VAL A 6 9.67 8.21 14.80
CA VAL A 6 9.62 8.81 13.47
C VAL A 6 8.87 10.13 13.52
N THR A 7 9.22 11.06 12.64
CA THR A 7 8.53 12.35 12.48
C THR A 7 7.46 12.26 11.38
N PRO A 8 6.16 12.24 11.70
CA PRO A 8 5.11 12.12 10.69
C PRO A 8 4.83 13.47 10.00
N ILE A 9 4.79 13.46 8.67
CA ILE A 9 4.21 14.53 7.85
C ILE A 9 2.93 13.99 7.21
N TYR A 10 1.81 14.66 7.46
CA TYR A 10 0.49 14.15 7.07
C TYR A 10 0.08 14.64 5.67
N PHE A 11 -0.26 13.69 4.80
CA PHE A 11 -1.13 13.98 3.65
C PHE A 11 -2.51 14.43 4.14
N ARG A 12 -3.14 15.36 3.42
CA ARG A 12 -4.47 15.88 3.78
C ARG A 12 -5.50 15.40 2.77
N PRO A 13 -6.43 14.50 3.15
CA PRO A 13 -7.51 14.11 2.26
C PRO A 13 -8.52 15.25 2.10
N THR A 14 -9.27 15.21 1.00
CA THR A 14 -10.46 16.03 0.79
C THR A 14 -11.67 15.42 1.50
N ARG A 15 -12.76 16.19 1.62
CA ARG A 15 -14.07 15.71 2.12
C ARG A 15 -15.21 16.41 1.38
N ASN A 16 -16.37 15.76 1.33
CA ASN A 16 -17.61 16.38 0.87
C ASN A 16 -18.58 16.66 2.04
N ALA A 17 -19.75 17.24 1.75
CA ALA A 17 -20.75 17.61 2.76
C ALA A 17 -21.38 16.41 3.51
N TYR A 18 -21.28 15.19 2.96
CA TYR A 18 -21.73 13.96 3.63
C TYR A 18 -20.72 13.45 4.66
N GLY A 19 -19.52 14.05 4.73
CA GLY A 19 -18.43 13.57 5.58
C GLY A 19 -17.59 12.46 4.96
N ILE A 20 -17.88 12.04 3.71
CA ILE A 20 -17.08 11.07 2.97
C ILE A 20 -15.68 11.65 2.75
N LEU A 21 -14.66 10.86 3.08
CA LEU A 21 -13.27 11.23 2.81
C LEU A 21 -12.96 10.94 1.34
N GLY A 22 -12.62 12.02 0.63
CA GLY A 22 -12.11 11.96 -0.73
C GLY A 22 -10.64 11.55 -0.77
N GLY A 23 -10.08 11.56 -1.98
CA GLY A 23 -8.64 11.37 -2.18
C GLY A 23 -7.79 12.54 -1.66
N ILE A 24 -6.48 12.29 -1.58
CA ILE A 24 -5.43 13.28 -1.39
C ILE A 24 -5.28 14.09 -2.70
N PRO A 25 -5.34 15.43 -2.67
CA PRO A 25 -5.13 16.27 -3.86
C PRO A 25 -3.77 16.04 -4.52
N GLN A 26 -3.70 16.18 -5.84
CA GLN A 26 -2.43 16.04 -6.59
C GLN A 26 -1.32 16.98 -6.08
N SER A 27 -1.69 18.18 -5.63
CA SER A 27 -0.75 19.16 -5.07
C SER A 27 0.01 18.66 -3.84
N GLU A 28 -0.53 17.71 -3.08
CA GLU A 28 0.13 17.14 -1.91
C GLU A 28 1.30 16.21 -2.28
N PHE A 29 1.30 15.66 -3.51
CA PHE A 29 2.37 14.78 -3.99
C PHE A 29 3.54 15.53 -4.64
N GLN A 30 3.42 16.86 -4.79
CA GLN A 30 4.44 17.68 -5.43
C GLN A 30 5.62 17.94 -4.48
N HIS A 31 6.85 17.84 -5.00
CA HIS A 31 8.08 18.16 -4.28
C HIS A 31 7.98 19.47 -3.49
N ALA A 32 7.50 20.56 -4.11
CA ALA A 32 7.44 21.87 -3.47
C ALA A 32 6.56 21.89 -2.21
N THR A 33 5.41 21.20 -2.25
CA THR A 33 4.50 21.08 -1.10
C THR A 33 5.16 20.30 0.02
N ILE A 34 5.79 19.17 -0.31
CA ILE A 34 6.47 18.31 0.68
C ILE A 34 7.66 19.05 1.29
N ALA A 35 8.50 19.70 0.48
CA ALA A 35 9.65 20.48 0.95
C ALA A 35 9.24 21.61 1.90
N LYS A 36 8.13 22.30 1.61
CA LYS A 36 7.54 23.29 2.51
C LYS A 36 7.12 22.66 3.84
N ARG A 37 6.39 21.54 3.79
CA ARG A 37 5.96 20.82 5.00
C ARG A 37 7.14 20.33 5.84
N VAL A 38 8.21 19.84 5.21
CA VAL A 38 9.47 19.44 5.88
C VAL A 38 10.07 20.64 6.61
N LYS A 39 10.22 21.78 5.94
CA LYS A 39 10.77 23.02 6.55
C LYS A 39 9.95 23.51 7.75
N GLU A 40 8.63 23.34 7.70
CA GLU A 40 7.70 23.78 8.75
C GLU A 40 7.55 22.76 9.89
N THR A 41 8.08 21.55 9.74
CA THR A 41 7.97 20.48 10.74
C THR A 41 9.27 20.37 11.53
N PRO A 42 9.26 20.61 12.86
CA PRO A 42 10.44 20.44 13.69
C PRO A 42 11.04 19.03 13.54
N ASN A 43 12.36 18.96 13.41
CA ASN A 43 13.15 17.73 13.32
C ASN A 43 12.86 16.87 12.07
N ALA A 44 12.10 17.38 11.11
CA ALA A 44 11.83 16.65 9.88
C ALA A 44 13.02 16.71 8.91
N THR A 45 13.25 15.58 8.25
CA THR A 45 14.10 15.46 7.06
C THR A 45 13.23 15.11 5.86
N TRP A 46 13.83 15.02 4.68
CA TRP A 46 13.10 14.57 3.49
C TRP A 46 12.47 13.18 3.73
N PRO A 47 11.19 12.95 3.36
CA PRO A 47 10.54 11.67 3.64
C PRO A 47 11.26 10.50 2.98
N VAL A 48 11.57 9.46 3.77
CA VAL A 48 12.18 8.22 3.29
C VAL A 48 11.17 7.12 2.99
N HIS A 49 9.94 7.28 3.50
CA HIS A 49 8.84 6.35 3.33
C HIS A 49 7.51 7.12 3.29
N ALA A 50 6.60 6.72 2.39
CA ALA A 50 5.26 7.30 2.28
C ALA A 50 4.21 6.19 2.28
N VAL A 51 3.19 6.33 3.13
CA VAL A 51 2.06 5.40 3.21
C VAL A 51 0.80 6.07 2.66
N ILE A 52 0.12 5.41 1.73
CA ILE A 52 -1.07 5.92 1.05
C ILE A 52 -2.13 4.82 1.06
N THR A 53 -3.31 5.11 1.63
CA THR A 53 -4.44 4.18 1.59
C THR A 53 -5.10 4.23 0.20
N ASN A 54 -5.06 3.11 -0.54
CA ASN A 54 -5.64 3.01 -1.87
C ASN A 54 -6.37 1.66 -2.02
N SER A 55 -7.69 1.63 -2.25
CA SER A 55 -8.62 2.77 -2.32
C SER A 55 -8.87 3.42 -0.95
N THR A 56 -9.60 4.53 -0.94
CA THR A 56 -10.30 4.95 0.29
C THR A 56 -11.34 3.89 0.70
N TYR A 57 -11.85 3.98 1.93
CA TYR A 57 -12.91 3.08 2.40
C TYR A 57 -14.17 3.13 1.52
N ASP A 58 -14.56 4.34 1.08
CA ASP A 58 -15.73 4.56 0.22
C ASP A 58 -15.46 4.27 -1.28
N GLY A 59 -14.35 3.58 -1.61
CA GLY A 59 -14.10 3.05 -2.95
C GLY A 59 -13.46 4.03 -3.95
N LEU A 60 -12.82 5.10 -3.49
CA LEU A 60 -12.10 6.02 -4.38
C LEU A 60 -10.67 5.51 -4.63
N LEU A 61 -10.44 5.04 -5.86
CA LEU A 61 -9.13 4.61 -6.35
C LEU A 61 -8.29 5.79 -6.80
N TYR A 62 -6.98 5.72 -6.56
CA TYR A 62 -6.02 6.69 -7.09
C TYR A 62 -5.54 6.29 -8.48
N ASN A 63 -5.07 7.28 -9.25
CA ASN A 63 -4.15 7.02 -10.34
C ASN A 63 -2.76 6.75 -9.75
N THR A 64 -2.39 5.49 -9.63
CA THR A 64 -1.12 5.11 -8.99
C THR A 64 0.08 5.37 -9.88
N ASP A 65 -0.10 5.43 -11.20
CA ASP A 65 0.97 5.81 -12.13
C ASP A 65 1.37 7.28 -11.94
N PHE A 66 0.39 8.16 -11.68
CA PHE A 66 0.66 9.53 -11.27
C PHE A 66 1.48 9.57 -9.97
N ILE A 67 1.06 8.83 -8.94
CA ILE A 67 1.77 8.83 -7.64
C ILE A 67 3.20 8.29 -7.80
N LYS A 68 3.37 7.14 -8.46
CA LYS A 68 4.69 6.51 -8.71
C LYS A 68 5.64 7.44 -9.45
N LYS A 69 5.12 8.22 -10.41
CA LYS A 69 5.91 9.17 -11.19
C LYS A 69 6.23 10.45 -10.41
N THR A 70 5.24 11.01 -9.72
CA THR A 70 5.30 12.36 -9.15
C THR A 70 5.91 12.38 -7.75
N LEU A 71 5.54 11.43 -6.88
CA LEU A 71 5.99 11.41 -5.49
C LEU A 71 7.43 10.92 -5.41
N ASP A 72 8.35 11.81 -5.14
CA ASP A 72 9.80 11.64 -5.09
C ASP A 72 10.30 11.10 -3.74
N VAL A 73 9.67 10.01 -3.29
CA VAL A 73 10.05 9.23 -2.10
C VAL A 73 10.48 7.84 -2.53
N LYS A 74 11.62 7.36 -2.00
CA LYS A 74 12.24 6.08 -2.39
C LYS A 74 11.45 4.83 -1.99
N SER A 75 10.53 4.94 -1.04
CA SER A 75 9.74 3.81 -0.53
C SER A 75 8.28 4.24 -0.41
N ILE A 76 7.40 3.63 -1.21
CA ILE A 76 5.97 3.95 -1.23
C ILE A 76 5.20 2.70 -0.88
N HIS A 77 4.36 2.79 0.14
CA HIS A 77 3.49 1.72 0.59
C HIS A 77 2.03 2.10 0.34
N PHE A 78 1.38 1.31 -0.51
CA PHE A 78 -0.06 1.37 -0.70
C PHE A 78 -0.75 0.42 0.28
N ASP A 79 -1.44 0.98 1.28
CA ASP A 79 -2.37 0.18 2.09
C ASP A 79 -3.59 -0.15 1.23
N SER A 80 -3.59 -1.38 0.70
CA SER A 80 -4.52 -1.89 -0.29
C SER A 80 -5.46 -2.94 0.27
N ALA A 81 -5.72 -2.87 1.59
CA ALA A 81 -6.56 -3.83 2.28
C ALA A 81 -7.98 -3.96 1.69
N TRP A 82 -8.50 -2.88 1.10
CA TRP A 82 -9.85 -2.83 0.50
C TRP A 82 -9.91 -3.19 -0.99
N VAL A 83 -8.77 -3.49 -1.62
CA VAL A 83 -8.71 -3.74 -3.07
C VAL A 83 -7.81 -4.93 -3.47
N PRO A 84 -7.86 -6.08 -2.75
CA PRO A 84 -6.98 -7.24 -3.03
C PRO A 84 -7.26 -7.92 -4.39
N TYR A 85 -8.31 -7.49 -5.09
CA TYR A 85 -8.76 -8.05 -6.37
C TYR A 85 -8.27 -7.28 -7.60
N THR A 86 -7.55 -6.17 -7.42
CA THR A 86 -7.23 -5.23 -8.52
C THR A 86 -6.30 -5.79 -9.59
N ASN A 87 -5.60 -6.88 -9.33
CA ASN A 87 -4.78 -7.56 -10.32
C ASN A 87 -5.59 -8.44 -11.29
N PHE A 88 -6.87 -8.68 -11.01
CA PHE A 88 -7.68 -9.66 -11.73
C PHE A 88 -8.76 -9.03 -12.63
N SER A 89 -8.74 -7.71 -12.84
CA SER A 89 -9.60 -7.06 -13.82
C SER A 89 -8.91 -5.88 -14.49
N PRO A 90 -8.97 -5.76 -15.84
CA PRO A 90 -8.27 -4.72 -16.57
C PRO A 90 -8.79 -3.30 -16.25
N ILE A 91 -10.01 -3.17 -15.72
CA ILE A 91 -10.55 -1.86 -15.32
C ILE A 91 -9.71 -1.19 -14.22
N TYR A 92 -8.92 -1.96 -13.46
CA TYR A 92 -8.07 -1.46 -12.38
C TYR A 92 -6.62 -1.20 -12.80
N GLU A 93 -6.27 -1.42 -14.07
CA GLU A 93 -4.95 -1.05 -14.58
C GLU A 93 -4.66 0.45 -14.33
N GLY A 94 -3.44 0.73 -13.85
CA GLY A 94 -2.99 2.05 -13.43
C GLY A 94 -3.59 2.55 -12.09
N LYS A 95 -4.37 1.71 -11.39
CA LYS A 95 -5.11 2.10 -10.16
C LYS A 95 -4.71 1.33 -8.91
N CYS A 96 -3.78 0.38 -9.00
CA CYS A 96 -3.18 -0.31 -7.85
C CYS A 96 -1.66 -0.10 -7.80
N GLY A 97 -1.06 -0.26 -6.62
CA GLY A 97 0.39 -0.19 -6.42
C GLY A 97 1.14 -1.24 -7.25
N MET A 98 0.56 -2.44 -7.39
CA MET A 98 1.17 -3.53 -8.18
C MET A 98 1.02 -3.37 -9.71
N SER A 99 0.15 -2.48 -10.22
CA SER A 99 0.03 -2.24 -11.67
C SER A 99 1.36 -1.79 -12.30
N GLY A 100 1.56 -2.14 -13.58
CA GLY A 100 2.73 -1.77 -14.36
C GLY A 100 4.03 -2.44 -13.88
N GLY A 101 5.17 -1.91 -14.32
CA GLY A 101 6.49 -2.45 -14.00
C GLY A 101 7.10 -1.95 -12.69
N ARG A 102 8.36 -2.31 -12.48
CA ARG A 102 9.22 -1.74 -11.44
C ARG A 102 9.43 -0.24 -11.68
N VAL A 103 9.57 0.54 -10.61
CA VAL A 103 9.90 1.97 -10.69
C VAL A 103 11.37 2.14 -10.29
N GLU A 104 12.17 2.77 -11.15
CA GLU A 104 13.60 3.01 -10.89
C GLU A 104 13.79 3.83 -9.61
N GLY A 105 14.79 3.47 -8.80
CA GLY A 105 15.10 4.14 -7.54
C GLY A 105 14.05 4.00 -6.43
N LYS A 106 12.97 3.22 -6.63
CA LYS A 106 11.87 3.07 -5.67
C LYS A 106 11.53 1.62 -5.37
N VAL A 107 11.11 1.39 -4.13
CA VAL A 107 10.41 0.16 -3.72
C VAL A 107 8.93 0.47 -3.49
N ILE A 108 8.06 -0.33 -4.10
CA ILE A 108 6.61 -0.24 -3.95
C ILE A 108 6.11 -1.42 -3.13
N TYR A 109 5.39 -1.15 -2.05
CA TYR A 109 4.72 -2.14 -1.23
C TYR A 109 3.20 -2.08 -1.43
N GLU A 110 2.55 -3.24 -1.37
CA GLU A 110 1.12 -3.33 -1.07
C GLU A 110 0.91 -4.24 0.14
N THR A 111 0.07 -3.81 1.08
CA THR A 111 -0.47 -4.70 2.12
C THR A 111 -1.95 -4.92 1.84
N GLN A 112 -2.34 -6.18 1.71
CA GLN A 112 -3.70 -6.58 1.35
C GLN A 112 -4.26 -7.51 2.42
N SER A 113 -5.43 -7.19 2.97
CA SER A 113 -6.18 -8.11 3.81
C SER A 113 -6.94 -9.09 2.92
N THR A 114 -6.34 -10.25 2.67
CA THR A 114 -6.93 -11.31 1.84
C THR A 114 -8.33 -11.68 2.32
N HIS A 115 -8.56 -11.69 3.64
CA HIS A 115 -9.85 -12.02 4.24
C HIS A 115 -10.97 -10.99 4.06
N LYS A 116 -10.67 -9.76 3.60
CA LYS A 116 -11.72 -8.73 3.48
C LYS A 116 -12.60 -8.97 2.27
N LEU A 117 -11.98 -9.11 1.10
CA LEU A 117 -12.68 -9.17 -0.19
C LEU A 117 -12.18 -10.31 -1.10
N LEU A 118 -11.35 -11.21 -0.57
CA LEU A 118 -11.09 -12.53 -1.17
C LEU A 118 -11.48 -13.63 -0.17
N ALA A 119 -11.43 -14.89 -0.62
CA ALA A 119 -11.87 -16.05 0.16
C ALA A 119 -10.73 -16.63 1.01
N ALA A 120 -10.38 -15.99 2.12
CA ALA A 120 -9.41 -16.50 3.10
C ALA A 120 -9.90 -16.30 4.55
N PHE A 121 -9.35 -17.05 5.51
CA PHE A 121 -9.72 -16.90 6.91
C PHE A 121 -9.31 -15.54 7.48
N SER A 122 -10.06 -15.06 8.47
CA SER A 122 -9.69 -13.88 9.26
C SER A 122 -8.22 -13.94 9.70
N GLN A 123 -7.57 -12.77 9.75
CA GLN A 123 -6.12 -12.59 9.95
C GLN A 123 -5.22 -12.96 8.75
N ALA A 124 -5.73 -13.61 7.70
CA ALA A 124 -4.97 -13.79 6.46
C ALA A 124 -4.72 -12.43 5.77
N SER A 125 -3.45 -12.17 5.45
CA SER A 125 -2.98 -10.93 4.79
C SER A 125 -1.74 -11.25 3.96
N MET A 126 -1.47 -10.42 2.94
CA MET A 126 -0.27 -10.52 2.11
C MET A 126 0.48 -9.19 2.11
N ILE A 127 1.82 -9.27 2.02
CA ILE A 127 2.68 -8.14 1.66
C ILE A 127 3.26 -8.43 0.28
N HIS A 128 2.96 -7.57 -0.69
CA HIS A 128 3.52 -7.64 -2.04
C HIS A 128 4.61 -6.59 -2.17
N VAL A 129 5.75 -6.97 -2.73
CA VAL A 129 6.91 -6.09 -2.93
C VAL A 129 7.22 -6.02 -4.42
N LYS A 130 7.32 -4.81 -4.95
CA LYS A 130 7.81 -4.53 -6.31
C LYS A 130 8.93 -3.51 -6.26
N GLY A 131 10.16 -4.01 -6.25
CA GLY A 131 11.35 -3.23 -5.95
C GLY A 131 12.43 -4.15 -5.39
N ASP A 132 13.54 -3.57 -4.94
CA ASP A 132 14.59 -4.30 -4.23
C ASP A 132 14.45 -4.01 -2.74
N VAL A 133 14.54 -5.06 -1.94
CA VAL A 133 14.64 -4.99 -0.49
C VAL A 133 15.87 -5.77 -0.06
N ASN A 134 16.41 -5.44 1.11
CA ASN A 134 17.37 -6.32 1.76
C ASN A 134 16.56 -7.47 2.39
N GLU A 135 16.64 -8.66 1.78
CA GLU A 135 15.84 -9.83 2.15
C GLU A 135 16.04 -10.22 3.63
N GLU A 136 17.27 -10.21 4.12
CA GLU A 136 17.56 -10.55 5.52
C GLU A 136 16.92 -9.54 6.47
N THR A 137 17.09 -8.24 6.22
CA THR A 137 16.51 -7.18 7.05
C THR A 137 14.98 -7.19 7.01
N PHE A 138 14.40 -7.45 5.84
CA PHE A 138 12.95 -7.54 5.69
C PHE A 138 12.40 -8.76 6.42
N ASN A 139 13.09 -9.90 6.33
CA ASN A 139 12.70 -11.13 7.02
C ASN A 139 12.88 -11.01 8.55
N GLU A 140 13.92 -10.35 9.03
CA GLU A 140 14.06 -10.01 10.46
C GLU A 140 12.85 -9.20 10.94
N ALA A 141 12.46 -8.16 10.21
CA ALA A 141 11.26 -7.37 10.53
C ALA A 141 9.97 -8.20 10.48
N TYR A 142 9.86 -9.12 9.53
CA TYR A 142 8.73 -10.06 9.45
C TYR A 142 8.67 -10.99 10.67
N MET A 143 9.80 -11.56 11.08
CA MET A 143 9.90 -12.46 12.23
C MET A 143 9.70 -11.74 13.57
N MET A 144 10.07 -10.45 13.69
CA MET A 144 9.78 -9.65 14.88
C MET A 144 8.28 -9.54 15.20
N HIS A 145 7.41 -9.67 14.19
CA HIS A 145 5.96 -9.54 14.34
C HIS A 145 5.19 -10.85 14.15
N THR A 146 5.84 -11.90 13.64
CA THR A 146 5.21 -13.18 13.35
C THR A 146 5.45 -14.15 14.49
N THR A 147 4.39 -14.83 14.94
CA THR A 147 4.53 -15.89 15.95
C THR A 147 5.39 -17.05 15.43
N THR A 148 6.15 -17.68 16.32
CA THR A 148 6.94 -18.88 16.00
C THR A 148 6.07 -20.12 15.73
N SER A 149 4.77 -20.06 16.05
CA SER A 149 3.81 -21.15 15.86
C SER A 149 2.59 -20.67 15.05
N PRO A 150 2.73 -20.42 13.72
CA PRO A 150 1.64 -19.92 12.91
C PRO A 150 0.52 -20.96 12.74
N HIS A 151 -0.71 -20.50 12.52
CA HIS A 151 -1.85 -21.39 12.27
C HIS A 151 -1.88 -21.85 10.80
N TYR A 152 -1.64 -23.13 10.55
CA TYR A 152 -1.45 -23.65 9.20
C TYR A 152 -2.72 -23.55 8.34
N GLY A 153 -3.91 -23.60 8.94
CA GLY A 153 -5.16 -23.34 8.20
C GLY A 153 -5.25 -21.92 7.64
N ILE A 154 -4.69 -20.91 8.33
CA ILE A 154 -4.67 -19.52 7.84
C ILE A 154 -3.70 -19.42 6.65
N VAL A 155 -2.52 -20.03 6.78
CA VAL A 155 -1.54 -20.13 5.70
C VAL A 155 -2.16 -20.79 4.46
N ALA A 156 -2.76 -21.97 4.61
CA ALA A 156 -3.39 -22.70 3.51
C ALA A 156 -4.58 -21.93 2.89
N SER A 157 -5.37 -21.23 3.68
CA SER A 157 -6.48 -20.40 3.15
C SER A 157 -5.96 -19.23 2.29
N THR A 158 -4.81 -18.68 2.65
CA THR A 158 -4.15 -17.58 1.93
C THR A 158 -3.68 -18.05 0.55
N GLU A 159 -3.08 -19.25 0.49
CA GLU A 159 -2.67 -19.89 -0.77
C GLU A 159 -3.87 -20.33 -1.62
N THR A 160 -4.90 -20.88 -0.99
CA THR A 160 -6.14 -21.28 -1.68
C THR A 160 -6.81 -20.08 -2.33
N ALA A 161 -6.87 -18.93 -1.66
CA ALA A 161 -7.39 -17.69 -2.24
C ALA A 161 -6.60 -17.25 -3.49
N ALA A 162 -5.28 -17.38 -3.47
CA ALA A 162 -4.45 -17.10 -4.65
C ALA A 162 -4.75 -18.06 -5.81
N ALA A 163 -4.93 -19.35 -5.52
CA ALA A 163 -5.30 -20.35 -6.52
C ALA A 163 -6.68 -20.07 -7.14
N MET A 164 -7.66 -19.63 -6.33
CA MET A 164 -8.99 -19.24 -6.81
C MET A 164 -8.95 -18.06 -7.78
N MET A 165 -8.00 -17.13 -7.61
CA MET A 165 -7.86 -15.97 -8.49
C MET A 165 -6.96 -16.23 -9.72
N LYS A 166 -6.43 -17.45 -9.88
CA LYS A 166 -5.43 -17.75 -10.92
C LYS A 166 -6.07 -17.84 -12.31
N GLY A 167 -5.54 -17.05 -13.25
CA GLY A 167 -5.86 -17.15 -14.68
C GLY A 167 -7.29 -16.73 -15.01
N ASN A 168 -7.85 -17.29 -16.11
CA ASN A 168 -9.16 -16.89 -16.64
C ASN A 168 -10.33 -17.14 -15.68
N ALA A 169 -10.18 -18.04 -14.71
CA ALA A 169 -11.23 -18.32 -13.73
C ALA A 169 -11.40 -17.17 -12.72
N GLY A 170 -10.30 -16.53 -12.33
CA GLY A 170 -10.30 -15.39 -11.41
C GLY A 170 -10.42 -14.04 -12.09
N SER A 171 -10.27 -14.00 -13.41
CA SER A 171 -10.27 -12.75 -14.18
C SER A 171 -11.68 -12.38 -14.64
N VAL A 172 -12.07 -11.12 -14.46
CA VAL A 172 -13.37 -10.55 -14.90
C VAL A 172 -13.20 -9.27 -15.70
#